data_AF-A0A0C2IHF1-F1
#
_entry.id   AF-A0A0C2IHF1-F1
#
_cell.length_a   1.000
_cell.length_b   1.000
_cell.length_c   1.000
_cell.angle_alpha   90.00
_cell.angle_beta   90.00
_cell.angle_gamma   90.00
#
_symmetry.space_group_name_H-M   'P 1'
#
loop_
_entity.id
_entity.type
_entity.pdbx_description
1 polymer ?
#
loop_
_entity_poly.entity_id
_entity_poly.type
_entity_poly.pdbx_seq_one_letter_code
_entity_poly.pdbx_strand_id
1 'polypeptide(L)'
;MAIDDYPELGDIVPEDSEIEASGPGVMGWIKKLYLQSRGVDLGTFSSDLLSGAFREQSYQWEPMTRMYMGEVVQLIHHFMTRALRTICRDDDIAEKIWSAIYVPVLEWYKNGRDQAVLLMDIERTQSPFTLNAMFNKEVQAARGERMRDMLKTKAWLAPKYQEEDRAVVNLDDALSATTTKTNEEYLHQEIHDKLKAYYQLAVDRFVDNVFRQAVGYDLLFGPQGPLSVFTQGWVIDLDADTLSQIVGEKEITKARRQALKKRSIDLKAALDILKP
;
A
#
# COMPACT_ATOMS: atom_id res chain seq x y z
N MET A 1 12.31 1.93 13.17
CA MET A 1 11.82 3.24 13.64
C MET A 1 10.59 2.88 14.45
N ALA A 2 10.62 3.09 15.76
CA ALA A 2 9.55 2.57 16.62
C ALA A 2 8.41 3.60 16.69
N ILE A 3 7.17 3.12 16.80
CA ILE A 3 5.98 3.95 17.04
C ILE A 3 6.17 4.87 18.27
N ASP A 4 6.99 4.44 19.22
CA ASP A 4 7.39 5.19 20.42
C ASP A 4 8.04 6.56 20.15
N ASP A 5 8.56 6.81 18.94
CA ASP A 5 9.17 8.10 18.61
C ASP A 5 8.12 9.20 18.35
N TYR A 6 6.84 8.85 18.09
CA TYR A 6 5.77 9.78 17.69
C TYR A 6 4.40 9.41 18.29
N PRO A 7 4.15 9.65 19.59
CA PRO A 7 2.89 9.31 20.27
C PRO A 7 1.67 9.98 19.64
N GLU A 8 1.85 11.12 18.99
CA GLU A 8 0.81 11.87 18.30
C GLU A 8 0.24 11.16 17.05
N LEU A 9 0.94 10.15 16.53
CA LEU A 9 0.49 9.33 15.40
C LEU A 9 -0.29 8.09 15.85
N GLY A 10 -0.49 7.86 17.15
CA GLY A 10 -1.09 6.64 17.70
C GLY A 10 -2.50 6.32 17.16
N ASP A 11 -3.30 7.32 16.81
CA ASP A 11 -4.63 7.11 16.23
C ASP A 11 -4.58 6.72 14.73
N ILE A 12 -3.47 7.01 14.06
CA ILE A 12 -3.28 6.84 12.61
C ILE A 12 -2.52 5.57 12.31
N VAL A 13 -1.47 5.29 13.07
CA VAL A 13 -0.66 4.08 12.97
C VAL A 13 -1.34 2.99 13.78
N PRO A 14 -1.78 1.89 13.16
CA PRO A 14 -2.34 0.76 13.91
C PRO A 14 -1.29 0.09 14.79
N GLU A 15 -1.73 -0.55 15.87
CA GLU A 15 -0.90 -1.53 16.58
C GLU A 15 -0.49 -2.67 15.62
N ASP A 16 0.74 -3.17 15.81
CA ASP A 16 1.30 -4.27 15.03
C ASP A 16 0.33 -5.46 15.06
N SER A 17 -0.22 -5.80 13.89
CA SER A 17 -1.08 -6.96 13.73
C SER A 17 -0.25 -8.13 13.21
N GLU A 18 -0.33 -9.28 13.87
CA GLU A 18 0.32 -10.50 13.37
C GLU A 18 -0.31 -10.90 12.03
N ILE A 19 0.49 -10.86 10.96
CA ILE A 19 0.10 -11.37 9.65
C ILE A 19 0.24 -12.90 9.70
N GLU A 20 -0.88 -13.62 9.65
CA GLU A 20 -0.86 -15.08 9.68
C GLU A 20 -0.27 -15.63 8.37
N ALA A 21 0.55 -16.68 8.47
CA ALA A 21 1.09 -17.35 7.29
C ALA A 21 -0.01 -18.12 6.54
N SER A 22 0.12 -18.24 5.21
CA SER A 22 -0.82 -19.02 4.41
C SER A 22 -0.91 -20.47 4.88
N GLY A 23 -2.12 -20.89 5.25
CA GLY A 23 -2.39 -22.27 5.65
C GLY A 23 -2.24 -23.26 4.49
N PRO A 24 -1.74 -24.49 4.73
CA PRO A 24 -1.66 -25.52 3.70
C PRO A 24 -3.07 -26.01 3.32
N GLY A 25 -3.24 -26.43 2.06
CA GLY A 25 -4.43 -27.19 1.64
C GLY A 25 -5.58 -26.37 1.05
N VAL A 26 -5.29 -25.39 0.19
CA VAL A 26 -6.30 -24.60 -0.56
C VAL A 26 -7.38 -25.48 -1.21
N MET A 27 -7.00 -26.64 -1.73
CA MET A 27 -7.94 -27.55 -2.36
C MET A 27 -8.88 -28.24 -1.35
N GLY A 28 -8.42 -28.48 -0.12
CA GLY A 28 -9.29 -28.95 0.96
C GLY A 28 -10.31 -27.88 1.38
N TRP A 29 -9.86 -26.63 1.48
CA TRP A 29 -10.73 -25.49 1.77
C TRP A 29 -11.77 -25.26 0.67
N ILE A 30 -11.38 -25.26 -0.61
CA ILE A 30 -12.32 -25.12 -1.74
C ILE A 30 -13.36 -26.26 -1.75
N LYS A 31 -12.96 -27.51 -1.44
CA LYS A 31 -13.90 -28.63 -1.33
C LYS A 31 -14.95 -28.37 -0.25
N LYS A 32 -14.51 -27.93 0.93
CA LYS A 32 -15.40 -27.59 2.04
C LYS A 32 -16.33 -26.43 1.66
N LEU A 33 -15.78 -25.37 1.07
CA LEU A 33 -16.53 -24.20 0.61
C LEU A 33 -17.60 -24.59 -0.42
N TYR A 34 -17.22 -25.38 -1.43
CA TYR A 34 -18.17 -25.88 -2.43
C TYR A 34 -19.30 -26.70 -1.80
N LEU A 35 -18.99 -27.62 -0.88
CA LEU A 35 -20.02 -28.42 -0.21
C LEU A 35 -20.97 -27.59 0.66
N GLN A 36 -20.49 -26.49 1.23
CA GLN A 36 -21.31 -25.58 2.05
C GLN A 36 -22.16 -24.61 1.22
N SER A 37 -21.68 -24.26 0.01
CA SER A 37 -22.30 -23.26 -0.85
C SER A 37 -23.01 -23.84 -2.08
N ARG A 38 -22.99 -25.16 -2.28
CA ARG A 38 -23.60 -25.79 -3.46
C ARG A 38 -25.11 -25.53 -3.51
N GLY A 39 -25.52 -24.81 -4.54
CA GLY A 39 -26.94 -24.58 -4.86
C GLY A 39 -27.51 -25.68 -5.75
N VAL A 40 -28.62 -25.36 -6.42
CA VAL A 40 -29.26 -26.21 -7.44
C VAL A 40 -28.60 -26.08 -8.83
N ASP A 41 -27.40 -25.50 -8.89
CA ASP A 41 -26.68 -25.22 -10.14
C ASP A 41 -26.20 -26.50 -10.83
N LEU A 42 -26.62 -26.72 -12.07
CA LEU A 42 -26.21 -27.87 -12.86
C LEU A 42 -24.87 -27.60 -13.56
N GLY A 43 -23.81 -28.27 -13.11
CA GLY A 43 -22.50 -28.24 -13.78
C GLY A 43 -21.77 -26.89 -13.70
N THR A 44 -22.20 -26.00 -12.80
CA THR A 44 -21.56 -24.71 -12.50
C THR A 44 -21.67 -24.40 -11.00
N PHE A 45 -21.19 -23.24 -10.60
CA PHE A 45 -21.30 -22.70 -9.25
C PHE A 45 -21.78 -21.24 -9.30
N SER A 46 -22.38 -20.76 -8.20
CA SER A 46 -22.91 -19.40 -8.08
C SER A 46 -21.81 -18.34 -8.06
N SER A 47 -22.15 -17.12 -8.51
CA SER A 47 -21.23 -15.97 -8.38
C SER A 47 -20.91 -15.65 -6.92
N ASP A 48 -21.88 -15.87 -6.03
CA ASP A 48 -21.74 -15.59 -4.60
C ASP A 48 -20.65 -16.47 -3.95
N LEU A 49 -20.45 -17.69 -4.46
CA LEU A 49 -19.37 -18.56 -4.00
C LEU A 49 -18.00 -17.91 -4.25
N LEU A 50 -17.77 -17.36 -5.45
CA LEU A 50 -16.50 -16.69 -5.76
C LEU A 50 -16.31 -15.40 -4.96
N SER A 51 -17.38 -14.62 -4.78
CA SER A 51 -17.34 -13.41 -3.96
C SER A 51 -16.98 -13.74 -2.51
N GLY A 52 -17.62 -14.76 -1.92
CA GLY A 52 -17.31 -15.23 -0.57
C GLY A 52 -15.89 -15.78 -0.45
N ALA A 53 -15.48 -16.62 -1.40
CA ALA A 53 -14.13 -17.17 -1.47
C ALA A 53 -13.05 -16.09 -1.53
N PHE A 54 -13.25 -15.08 -2.37
CA PHE A 54 -12.33 -13.96 -2.53
C PHE A 54 -12.25 -13.12 -1.26
N ARG A 55 -13.40 -12.84 -0.61
CA ARG A 55 -13.44 -12.09 0.65
C ARG A 55 -12.73 -12.82 1.78
N GLU A 56 -12.87 -14.15 1.86
CA GLU A 56 -12.13 -14.99 2.81
C GLU A 56 -10.63 -14.97 2.51
N GLN A 57 -10.19 -15.10 1.26
CA GLN A 57 -8.77 -15.08 0.92
C GLN A 57 -8.11 -13.70 1.13
N SER A 58 -8.87 -12.62 0.93
CA SER A 58 -8.39 -11.24 1.07
C SER A 58 -8.52 -10.70 2.50
N TYR A 59 -8.85 -11.52 3.51
CA TYR A 59 -9.10 -11.01 4.87
C TYR A 59 -7.93 -10.23 5.46
N GLN A 60 -6.69 -10.63 5.16
CA GLN A 60 -5.49 -9.94 5.64
C GLN A 60 -5.14 -8.66 4.89
N TRP A 61 -5.81 -8.35 3.78
CA TRP A 61 -5.52 -7.12 3.03
C TRP A 61 -5.75 -5.89 3.90
N GLU A 62 -6.76 -5.92 4.77
CA GLU A 62 -7.04 -4.82 5.69
C GLU A 62 -5.89 -4.55 6.67
N PRO A 63 -5.46 -5.49 7.52
CA PRO A 63 -4.34 -5.25 8.44
C PRO A 63 -3.05 -4.91 7.68
N MET A 64 -2.73 -5.59 6.57
CA MET A 64 -1.55 -5.27 5.75
C MET A 64 -1.58 -3.83 5.22
N THR A 65 -2.72 -3.38 4.68
CA THR A 65 -2.86 -2.02 4.15
C THR A 65 -2.75 -0.98 5.26
N ARG A 66 -3.37 -1.25 6.41
CA ARG A 66 -3.31 -0.36 7.57
C ARG A 66 -1.87 -0.22 8.10
N MET A 67 -1.13 -1.32 8.20
CA MET A 67 0.29 -1.30 8.60
C MET A 67 1.14 -0.54 7.58
N TYR A 68 1.01 -0.87 6.29
CA TYR A 68 1.74 -0.21 5.21
C TYR A 68 1.50 1.31 5.21
N MET A 69 0.24 1.76 5.31
CA MET A 69 -0.08 3.19 5.38
C MET A 69 0.50 3.84 6.64
N GLY A 70 0.50 3.13 7.77
CA GLY A 70 1.13 3.58 9.01
C GLY A 70 2.64 3.82 8.84
N GLU A 71 3.36 2.88 8.22
CA GLU A 71 4.79 3.02 7.93
C GLU A 71 5.09 4.21 7.01
N VAL A 72 4.29 4.38 5.95
CA VAL A 72 4.42 5.52 5.01
C VAL A 72 4.23 6.85 5.74
N VAL A 73 3.17 6.96 6.55
CA VAL A 73 2.89 8.17 7.33
C VAL A 73 4.04 8.46 8.30
N GLN A 74 4.54 7.47 9.01
CA GLN A 74 5.69 7.65 9.91
C GLN A 74 6.93 8.13 9.18
N LEU A 75 7.23 7.57 8.01
CA LEU A 75 8.39 7.98 7.20
C LEU A 75 8.28 9.43 6.75
N ILE A 76 7.10 9.85 6.27
CA ILE A 76 6.85 11.23 5.86
C ILE A 76 6.96 12.18 7.06
N HIS A 77 6.34 11.82 8.18
CA HIS A 77 6.38 12.60 9.41
C HIS A 77 7.81 12.77 9.94
N HIS A 78 8.58 11.68 9.96
CA HIS A 78 9.98 11.71 10.34
C HIS A 78 10.80 12.61 9.42
N PHE A 79 10.59 12.50 8.10
CA PHE A 79 11.26 13.36 7.13
C PHE A 79 10.94 14.83 7.37
N MET A 80 9.67 15.19 7.53
CA MET A 80 9.25 16.58 7.72
C MET A 80 9.82 17.18 9.01
N THR A 81 9.69 16.46 10.12
CA THR A 81 10.21 16.92 11.43
C THR A 81 11.73 17.08 11.39
N ARG A 82 12.45 16.15 10.76
CA ARG A 82 13.90 16.22 10.63
C ARG A 82 14.36 17.31 9.66
N ALA A 83 13.66 17.51 8.54
CA ALA A 83 13.95 18.58 7.60
C ALA A 83 13.79 19.95 8.25
N LEU A 84 12.71 20.16 9.01
CA LEU A 84 12.45 21.40 9.72
C LEU A 84 13.56 21.72 10.74
N ARG A 85 13.94 20.74 11.57
CA ARG A 85 15.03 20.88 12.55
C ARG A 85 16.41 21.07 11.91
N THR A 86 16.61 20.60 10.68
CA THR A 86 17.89 20.78 9.97
C THR A 86 18.02 22.21 9.42
N ILE A 87 16.90 22.81 9.00
CA ILE A 87 16.88 24.16 8.40
C ILE A 87 16.82 25.24 9.49
N CYS A 88 16.03 25.03 10.54
CA CYS A 88 15.88 25.96 11.65
C CYS A 88 16.97 25.75 12.71
N ARG A 89 17.84 26.75 12.92
CA ARG A 89 18.88 26.71 13.96
C ARG A 89 18.35 26.92 15.38
N ASP A 90 17.12 27.42 15.51
CA ASP A 90 16.45 27.68 16.77
C ASP A 90 15.32 26.65 16.94
N ASP A 91 15.49 25.75 17.91
CA ASP A 91 14.55 24.66 18.19
C ASP A 91 13.17 25.20 18.62
N ASP A 92 13.12 26.35 19.32
CA ASP A 92 11.86 26.96 19.74
C ASP A 92 11.04 27.42 18.51
N ILE A 93 11.73 27.94 17.48
CA ILE A 93 11.07 28.36 16.24
C ILE A 93 10.61 27.15 15.44
N ALA A 94 11.43 26.09 15.37
CA ALA A 94 11.07 24.85 14.70
C ALA A 94 9.81 24.22 15.32
N GLU A 95 9.71 24.18 16.64
CA GLU A 95 8.54 23.64 17.35
C GLU A 95 7.27 24.47 17.11
N LYS A 96 7.40 25.80 17.08
CA LYS A 96 6.27 26.70 16.78
C LYS A 96 5.79 26.57 15.35
N ILE A 97 6.70 26.48 14.37
CA ILE A 97 6.34 26.23 12.97
C ILE A 97 5.64 24.88 12.85
N TRP A 98 6.20 23.84 13.47
CA TRP A 98 5.61 22.51 13.47
C TRP A 98 4.17 22.53 14.03
N SER A 99 3.97 23.16 15.19
CA SER A 99 2.66 23.29 15.82
C SER A 99 1.64 24.01 14.94
N ALA A 100 2.08 25.00 14.14
CA ALA A 100 1.22 25.75 13.23
C ALA A 100 0.77 24.93 12.01
N ILE A 101 1.62 24.02 11.50
CA ILE A 101 1.32 23.19 10.33
C ILE A 101 0.77 21.80 10.68
N TYR A 102 0.85 21.40 11.95
CA TYR A 102 0.55 20.05 12.41
C TYR A 102 -0.88 19.59 12.11
N VAL A 103 -1.88 20.44 12.38
CA VAL A 103 -3.30 20.08 12.20
C VAL A 103 -3.62 19.77 10.73
N PRO A 104 -3.27 20.63 9.74
CA PRO A 104 -3.43 20.27 8.33
C PRO A 104 -2.69 19.00 7.92
N VAL A 105 -1.46 18.80 8.41
CA VAL A 105 -0.67 17.60 8.09
C VAL A 105 -1.39 16.32 8.56
N LEU A 106 -1.97 16.35 9.76
CA LEU A 106 -2.72 15.23 10.32
C LEU A 106 -3.97 14.90 9.50
N GLU A 107 -4.67 15.91 8.98
CA GLU A 107 -5.82 15.72 8.09
C GLU A 107 -5.41 15.02 6.79
N TRP A 108 -4.28 15.40 6.19
CA TRP A 108 -3.77 14.73 4.99
C TRP A 108 -3.38 13.28 5.23
N TYR A 109 -2.78 12.97 6.39
CA TYR A 109 -2.50 11.59 6.76
C TYR A 109 -3.77 10.74 6.88
N LYS A 110 -4.84 11.30 7.47
CA LYS A 110 -6.14 10.63 7.54
C LYS A 110 -6.74 10.42 6.15
N ASN A 111 -6.69 11.44 5.29
CA ASN A 111 -7.21 11.33 3.92
C ASN A 111 -6.53 10.20 3.13
N GLY A 112 -5.20 10.12 3.15
CA GLY A 112 -4.47 9.04 2.46
C GLY A 112 -4.83 7.65 3.03
N ARG A 113 -4.98 7.53 4.35
CA ARG A 113 -5.42 6.28 4.99
C ARG A 113 -6.83 5.89 4.56
N ASP A 114 -7.76 6.84 4.61
CA ASP A 114 -9.16 6.62 4.27
C ASP A 114 -9.32 6.26 2.78
N GLN A 115 -8.51 6.86 1.91
CA GLN A 115 -8.43 6.49 0.50
C GLN A 115 -7.96 5.04 0.32
N ALA A 116 -6.93 4.59 1.05
CA ALA A 116 -6.48 3.21 0.99
C ALA A 116 -7.55 2.22 1.49
N VAL A 117 -8.28 2.58 2.55
CA VAL A 117 -9.41 1.77 3.07
C VAL A 117 -10.53 1.68 2.04
N LEU A 118 -10.89 2.79 1.39
CA LEU A 118 -11.90 2.83 0.34
C LEU A 118 -11.51 1.93 -0.85
N LEU A 119 -10.25 2.00 -1.30
CA LEU A 119 -9.76 1.14 -2.38
C LEU A 119 -9.84 -0.34 -2.02
N MET A 120 -9.53 -0.68 -0.78
CA MET A 120 -9.64 -2.04 -0.28
C MET A 120 -11.10 -2.52 -0.19
N ASP A 121 -12.01 -1.68 0.27
CA ASP A 121 -13.44 -1.99 0.33
C ASP A 121 -14.04 -2.20 -1.07
N ILE A 122 -13.67 -1.36 -2.04
CA ILE A 122 -14.09 -1.50 -3.44
C ILE A 122 -13.71 -2.88 -3.99
N GLU A 123 -12.47 -3.32 -3.74
CA GLU A 123 -11.98 -4.61 -4.23
C GLU A 123 -12.66 -5.80 -3.53
N ARG A 124 -12.92 -5.70 -2.23
CA ARG A 124 -13.37 -6.84 -1.40
C ARG A 124 -14.88 -6.99 -1.29
N THR A 125 -15.63 -5.90 -1.42
CA THR A 125 -17.09 -5.89 -1.23
C THR A 125 -17.85 -6.09 -2.55
N GLN A 126 -17.25 -5.70 -3.68
CA GLN A 126 -17.86 -5.93 -5.00
C GLN A 126 -17.67 -7.37 -5.47
N SER A 127 -18.65 -7.88 -6.21
CA SER A 127 -18.52 -9.19 -6.86
C SER A 127 -17.32 -9.20 -7.81
N PRO A 128 -16.48 -10.26 -7.81
CA PRO A 128 -15.33 -10.37 -8.68
C PRO A 128 -15.67 -10.07 -10.14
N PHE A 129 -15.08 -9.00 -10.68
CA PHE A 129 -15.33 -8.56 -12.03
C PHE A 129 -14.06 -8.02 -12.68
N THR A 130 -13.82 -8.41 -13.94
CA THR A 130 -12.66 -7.94 -14.69
C THR A 130 -12.95 -7.92 -16.18
N LEU A 131 -12.47 -6.86 -16.83
CA LEU A 131 -12.40 -6.72 -18.28
C LEU A 131 -11.02 -7.13 -18.83
N ASN A 132 -10.10 -7.53 -17.96
CA ASN A 132 -8.75 -7.88 -18.34
C ASN A 132 -8.71 -9.26 -19.01
N ALA A 133 -8.29 -9.30 -20.28
CA ALA A 133 -8.17 -10.53 -21.06
C ALA A 133 -7.20 -11.56 -20.43
N MET A 134 -6.27 -11.11 -19.59
CA MET A 134 -5.36 -11.99 -18.86
C MET A 134 -6.08 -12.98 -17.96
N PHE A 135 -7.26 -12.63 -17.42
CA PHE A 135 -8.05 -13.54 -16.59
C PHE A 135 -8.34 -14.86 -17.32
N ASN A 136 -8.88 -14.75 -18.54
CA ASN A 136 -9.21 -15.93 -19.33
C ASN A 136 -7.93 -16.68 -19.74
N LYS A 137 -6.86 -15.96 -20.08
CA LYS A 137 -5.57 -16.56 -20.43
C LYS A 137 -5.00 -17.41 -19.29
N GLU A 138 -5.00 -16.89 -18.06
CA GLU A 138 -4.50 -17.61 -16.86
C GLU A 138 -5.36 -18.84 -16.55
N VAL A 139 -6.69 -18.73 -16.64
CA VAL A 139 -7.60 -19.88 -16.46
C VAL A 139 -7.35 -20.95 -17.53
N GLN A 140 -7.23 -20.58 -18.82
CA GLN A 140 -6.93 -21.56 -19.88
C GLN A 140 -5.54 -22.17 -19.71
N ALA A 141 -4.55 -21.39 -19.28
CA ALA A 141 -3.21 -21.88 -19.01
C ALA A 141 -3.25 -22.94 -17.90
N ALA A 142 -3.89 -22.67 -16.76
CA ALA A 142 -4.01 -23.63 -15.67
C ALA A 142 -4.71 -24.94 -16.09
N ARG A 143 -5.76 -24.85 -16.91
CA ARG A 143 -6.42 -26.02 -17.52
C ARG A 143 -5.47 -26.79 -18.44
N GLY A 144 -4.76 -26.08 -19.30
CA GLY A 144 -3.80 -26.64 -20.25
C GLY A 144 -2.63 -27.35 -19.57
N GLU A 145 -2.10 -26.77 -18.48
CA GLU A 145 -1.04 -27.38 -17.68
C GLU A 145 -1.48 -28.67 -17.01
N ARG A 146 -2.67 -28.68 -16.38
CA ARG A 146 -3.23 -29.91 -15.82
C ARG A 146 -3.46 -30.98 -16.88
N MET A 147 -3.97 -30.59 -18.06
CA MET A 147 -4.15 -31.51 -19.18
C MET A 147 -2.80 -32.10 -19.62
N ARG A 148 -1.80 -31.24 -19.83
CA ARG A 148 -0.43 -31.64 -20.18
C ARG A 148 0.14 -32.63 -19.17
N ASP A 149 -0.05 -32.40 -17.88
CA ASP A 149 0.51 -33.28 -16.84
C ASP A 149 -0.21 -34.63 -16.78
N MET A 150 -1.52 -34.68 -17.03
CA MET A 150 -2.24 -35.95 -17.23
C MET A 150 -1.71 -36.70 -18.45
N LEU A 151 -1.49 -36.02 -19.58
CA LEU A 151 -1.02 -36.64 -20.81
C LEU A 151 0.43 -37.13 -20.71
N LYS A 152 1.30 -36.45 -19.96
CA LYS A 152 2.66 -36.90 -19.70
C LYS A 152 2.72 -38.31 -19.09
N THR A 153 1.75 -38.68 -18.25
CA THR A 153 1.70 -40.03 -17.65
C THR A 153 1.45 -41.14 -18.67
N LYS A 154 0.89 -40.77 -19.82
CA LYS A 154 0.56 -41.68 -20.92
C LYS A 154 1.48 -41.50 -22.14
N ALA A 155 2.40 -40.55 -22.07
CA ALA A 155 3.30 -40.23 -23.15
C ALA A 155 4.45 -41.24 -23.20
N TRP A 156 4.89 -41.56 -24.42
CA TRP A 156 6.13 -42.29 -24.65
C TRP A 156 7.08 -41.45 -25.50
N LEU A 157 8.38 -41.76 -25.41
CA LEU A 157 9.39 -41.12 -26.26
C LEU A 157 9.35 -41.77 -27.64
N ALA A 158 9.07 -40.96 -28.66
CA ALA A 158 9.21 -41.40 -30.03
C ALA A 158 10.69 -41.48 -30.44
N PRO A 159 11.04 -42.28 -31.45
CA PRO A 159 12.38 -42.29 -32.02
C PRO A 159 12.80 -40.88 -32.42
N LYS A 160 14.05 -40.51 -32.11
CA LYS A 160 14.59 -39.16 -32.37
C LYS A 160 14.34 -38.73 -33.82
N TYR A 161 13.68 -37.60 -33.99
CA TYR A 161 13.57 -36.90 -35.27
C TYR A 161 14.22 -35.54 -35.08
N GLN A 162 15.29 -35.24 -35.84
CA GLN A 162 16.07 -34.01 -35.72
C GLN A 162 16.70 -33.78 -34.33
N GLU A 163 17.28 -34.83 -33.71
CA GLU A 163 18.01 -34.78 -32.43
C GLU A 163 17.22 -34.32 -31.18
N GLU A 164 15.93 -34.02 -31.30
CA GLU A 164 15.07 -33.66 -30.17
C GLU A 164 14.25 -34.86 -29.66
N ASP A 165 14.22 -35.02 -28.35
CA ASP A 165 13.32 -35.97 -27.69
C ASP A 165 11.87 -35.45 -27.78
N ARG A 166 11.00 -36.24 -28.42
CA ARG A 166 9.57 -35.90 -28.58
C ARG A 166 8.72 -36.86 -27.76
N ALA A 167 7.95 -36.31 -26.83
CA ALA A 167 6.89 -37.03 -26.14
C ALA A 167 5.66 -37.13 -27.07
N VAL A 168 5.22 -38.36 -27.35
CA VAL A 168 4.06 -38.66 -28.19
C VAL A 168 2.98 -39.32 -27.33
N VAL A 169 1.72 -38.99 -27.64
CA VAL A 169 0.53 -39.50 -26.95
C VAL A 169 -0.49 -39.91 -28.01
N ASN A 170 -1.25 -40.98 -27.77
CA ASN A 170 -2.33 -41.35 -28.68
C ASN A 170 -3.48 -40.32 -28.60
N LEU A 171 -4.14 -40.07 -29.72
CA LEU A 171 -5.31 -39.20 -29.74
C LEU A 171 -6.43 -39.68 -28.79
N ASP A 172 -6.60 -41.00 -28.65
CA ASP A 172 -7.56 -41.59 -27.72
C ASP A 172 -7.21 -41.30 -26.25
N ASP A 173 -5.92 -41.21 -25.93
CA ASP A 173 -5.46 -40.83 -24.60
C ASP A 173 -5.78 -39.36 -24.29
N ALA A 174 -5.76 -38.48 -25.29
CA ALA A 174 -6.20 -37.09 -25.15
C ALA A 174 -7.70 -36.99 -24.80
N LEU A 175 -8.54 -37.81 -25.42
CA LEU A 175 -9.97 -37.88 -25.10
C LEU A 175 -10.21 -38.49 -23.71
N SER A 176 -9.46 -39.52 -23.34
CA SER A 176 -9.60 -40.15 -22.02
C SER A 176 -9.24 -39.20 -20.86
N ALA A 177 -8.32 -38.25 -21.09
CA ALA A 177 -7.88 -37.28 -20.10
C ALA A 177 -8.94 -36.20 -19.80
N THR A 178 -9.93 -36.00 -20.68
CA THR A 178 -11.04 -35.08 -20.47
C THR A 178 -12.28 -35.75 -19.88
N THR A 179 -12.45 -37.07 -20.07
CA THR A 179 -13.67 -37.81 -19.70
C THR A 179 -13.60 -38.56 -18.37
N THR A 180 -12.41 -38.67 -17.77
CA THR A 180 -12.20 -39.42 -16.51
C THR A 180 -12.58 -38.67 -15.24
N LYS A 181 -12.85 -37.35 -15.32
CA LYS A 181 -13.13 -36.53 -14.13
C LYS A 181 -14.59 -36.56 -13.76
N THR A 182 -14.86 -36.65 -12.47
CA THR A 182 -16.20 -36.41 -11.94
C THR A 182 -16.57 -34.93 -12.07
N ASN A 183 -17.88 -34.62 -12.11
CA ASN A 183 -18.36 -33.24 -12.12
C ASN A 183 -17.83 -32.44 -10.93
N GLU A 184 -17.75 -33.07 -9.76
CA GLU A 184 -17.27 -32.44 -8.53
C GLU A 184 -15.78 -32.09 -8.61
N GLU A 185 -14.92 -33.01 -9.06
CA GLU A 185 -13.49 -32.73 -9.25
C GLU A 185 -13.24 -31.64 -10.29
N TYR A 186 -14.04 -31.61 -11.37
CA TYR A 186 -13.98 -30.56 -12.37
C TYR A 186 -14.33 -29.19 -11.75
N LEU A 187 -15.44 -29.10 -11.03
CA LEU A 187 -15.89 -27.84 -10.41
C LEU A 187 -14.89 -27.32 -9.38
N HIS A 188 -14.32 -28.20 -8.57
CA HIS A 188 -13.26 -27.87 -7.62
C HIS A 188 -12.03 -27.22 -8.29
N GLN A 189 -11.58 -27.78 -9.42
CA GLN A 189 -10.47 -27.21 -10.18
C GLN A 189 -10.86 -25.89 -10.86
N GLU A 190 -12.08 -25.77 -11.35
CA GLU A 190 -12.60 -24.55 -11.96
C GLU A 190 -12.68 -23.39 -10.96
N ILE A 191 -13.17 -23.66 -9.74
CA ILE A 191 -13.20 -22.67 -8.65
C ILE A 191 -11.78 -22.22 -8.34
N HIS A 192 -10.87 -23.18 -8.14
CA HIS A 192 -9.46 -22.90 -7.85
C HIS A 192 -8.83 -21.97 -8.89
N ASP A 193 -8.96 -22.32 -10.18
CA ASP A 193 -8.29 -21.57 -11.24
C ASP A 193 -8.84 -20.17 -11.41
N LYS A 194 -10.17 -20.03 -11.41
CA LYS A 194 -10.82 -18.72 -11.51
C LYS A 194 -10.47 -17.85 -10.31
N LEU A 195 -10.49 -18.42 -9.11
CA LEU A 195 -10.13 -17.69 -7.89
C LEU A 195 -8.66 -17.26 -7.90
N LYS A 196 -7.73 -18.16 -8.25
CA LYS A 196 -6.30 -17.85 -8.37
C LYS A 196 -6.03 -16.77 -9.42
N ALA A 197 -6.60 -16.92 -10.62
CA ALA A 197 -6.41 -15.97 -11.72
C ALA A 197 -6.98 -14.59 -11.38
N TYR A 198 -8.16 -14.54 -10.76
CA TYR A 198 -8.76 -13.27 -10.32
C TYR A 198 -7.96 -12.64 -9.18
N TYR A 199 -7.54 -13.42 -8.19
CA TYR A 199 -6.77 -12.93 -7.05
C TYR A 199 -5.49 -12.23 -7.49
N GLN A 200 -4.73 -12.82 -8.42
CA GLN A 200 -3.51 -12.18 -8.94
C GLN A 200 -3.80 -10.82 -9.56
N LEU A 201 -4.82 -10.72 -10.42
CA LEU A 201 -5.20 -9.46 -11.05
C LEU A 201 -5.67 -8.41 -10.04
N ALA A 202 -6.43 -8.84 -9.04
CA ALA A 202 -6.92 -7.96 -8.00
C ALA A 202 -5.77 -7.43 -7.14
N VAL A 203 -4.80 -8.26 -6.76
CA VAL A 203 -3.60 -7.83 -6.02
C VAL A 203 -2.81 -6.80 -6.83
N ASP A 204 -2.51 -7.10 -8.09
CA ASP A 204 -1.72 -6.19 -8.94
C ASP A 204 -2.41 -4.83 -9.08
N ARG A 205 -3.73 -4.83 -9.31
CA ARG A 205 -4.55 -3.61 -9.39
C ARG A 205 -4.59 -2.86 -8.06
N PHE A 206 -4.79 -3.58 -6.96
CA PHE A 206 -4.93 -3.02 -5.64
C PHE A 206 -3.65 -2.31 -5.18
N VAL A 207 -2.50 -3.00 -5.28
CA VAL A 207 -1.19 -2.45 -4.88
C VAL A 207 -0.86 -1.21 -5.70
N ASP A 208 -1.05 -1.25 -7.02
CA ASP A 208 -0.83 -0.10 -7.89
C ASP A 208 -1.72 1.10 -7.50
N ASN A 209 -3.00 0.85 -7.22
CA ASN A 209 -3.94 1.90 -6.86
C ASN A 209 -3.65 2.50 -5.48
N VAL A 210 -3.34 1.67 -4.48
CA VAL A 210 -2.94 2.16 -3.14
C VAL A 210 -1.69 3.02 -3.26
N PHE A 211 -0.67 2.55 -3.98
CA PHE A 211 0.53 3.36 -4.16
C PHE A 211 0.26 4.64 -4.92
N ARG A 212 -0.46 4.61 -6.05
CA ARG A 212 -0.67 5.80 -6.87
C ARG A 212 -1.59 6.84 -6.23
N GLN A 213 -2.69 6.39 -5.64
CA GLN A 213 -3.73 7.28 -5.13
C GLN A 213 -3.46 7.66 -3.67
N ALA A 214 -3.41 6.68 -2.77
CA ALA A 214 -3.25 6.97 -1.35
C ALA A 214 -1.85 7.48 -1.00
N VAL A 215 -0.78 6.87 -1.52
CA VAL A 215 0.59 7.30 -1.20
C VAL A 215 1.06 8.42 -2.14
N GLY A 216 0.98 8.17 -3.45
CA GLY A 216 1.51 9.04 -4.47
C GLY A 216 0.76 10.36 -4.55
N TYR A 217 -0.57 10.31 -4.70
CA TYR A 217 -1.38 11.51 -4.83
C TYR A 217 -1.64 12.16 -3.46
N ASP A 218 -2.21 11.46 -2.47
CA ASP A 218 -2.62 12.14 -1.23
C ASP A 218 -1.45 12.50 -0.30
N LEU A 219 -0.36 11.72 -0.28
CA LEU A 219 0.72 11.89 0.70
C LEU A 219 2.03 12.48 0.17
N LEU A 220 2.37 12.31 -1.12
CA LEU A 220 3.70 12.69 -1.64
C LEU A 220 3.67 13.79 -2.70
N PHE A 221 3.05 13.51 -3.84
CA PHE A 221 3.16 14.29 -5.08
C PHE A 221 1.91 15.09 -5.40
N GLY A 222 0.84 14.94 -4.62
CA GLY A 222 -0.37 15.70 -4.81
C GLY A 222 -0.17 17.20 -4.63
N PRO A 223 -1.03 18.02 -5.27
CA PRO A 223 -1.02 19.46 -5.06
C PRO A 223 -1.42 19.84 -3.64
N GLN A 224 -2.10 18.93 -2.93
CA GLN A 224 -2.60 19.09 -1.58
C GLN A 224 -2.21 17.83 -0.79
N GLY A 225 -1.14 17.93 -0.02
CA GLY A 225 -0.60 16.85 0.78
C GLY A 225 0.26 17.36 1.93
N PRO A 226 0.80 16.48 2.78
CA PRO A 226 1.54 16.87 3.98
C PRO A 226 2.80 17.68 3.63
N LEU A 227 3.48 17.34 2.54
CA LEU A 227 4.68 18.05 2.07
C LEU A 227 4.37 19.43 1.47
N SER A 228 3.12 19.73 1.11
CA SER A 228 2.71 21.01 0.56
C SER A 228 2.10 21.96 1.59
N VAL A 229 2.09 21.60 2.88
CA VAL A 229 1.54 22.46 3.94
C VAL A 229 2.49 23.62 4.22
N PHE A 230 3.80 23.36 4.29
CA PHE A 230 4.81 24.40 4.51
C PHE A 230 5.36 24.93 3.20
N THR A 231 4.72 25.97 2.65
CA THR A 231 5.08 26.59 1.35
C THR A 231 5.38 28.07 1.48
N GLN A 232 6.01 28.66 0.45
CA GLN A 232 6.21 30.10 0.38
C GLN A 232 4.88 30.88 0.48
N GLY A 233 3.81 30.39 -0.14
CA GLY A 233 2.48 30.99 -0.06
C GLY A 233 1.98 31.03 1.38
N TRP A 234 2.05 29.88 2.07
CA TRP A 234 1.70 29.80 3.50
C TRP A 234 2.47 30.83 4.35
N VAL A 235 3.76 31.01 4.12
CA VAL A 235 4.58 32.00 4.86
C VAL A 235 4.15 33.45 4.57
N ILE A 236 3.79 33.77 3.32
CA ILE A 236 3.34 35.11 2.92
C ILE A 236 1.96 35.44 3.51
N ASP A 237 1.10 34.44 3.63
CA ASP A 237 -0.28 34.60 4.11
C ASP A 237 -0.40 34.64 5.64
N LEU A 238 0.70 34.46 6.39
CA LEU A 238 0.70 34.60 7.84
C LEU A 238 0.38 36.03 8.27
N ASP A 239 -0.60 36.18 9.14
CA ASP A 239 -0.92 37.46 9.77
C ASP A 239 0.18 37.90 10.75
N ALA A 240 0.22 39.19 11.05
CA ALA A 240 1.27 39.79 11.88
C ALA A 240 1.29 39.24 13.32
N ASP A 241 0.13 38.82 13.85
CA ASP A 241 0.04 38.28 15.20
C ASP A 241 0.59 36.85 15.25
N THR A 242 0.21 36.01 14.28
CA THR A 242 0.74 34.65 14.13
C THR A 242 2.25 34.67 13.82
N LEU A 243 2.71 35.58 12.96
CA LEU A 243 4.13 35.77 12.68
C LEU A 243 4.92 36.17 13.93
N SER A 244 4.36 37.07 14.74
CA SER A 244 4.93 37.50 16.01
C SER A 244 4.93 36.36 17.04
N GLN A 245 3.92 35.49 17.06
CA GLN A 245 3.93 34.30 17.91
C GLN A 245 5.03 33.30 17.50
N ILE A 246 5.23 33.08 16.20
CA ILE A 246 6.19 32.11 15.67
C ILE A 246 7.63 32.64 15.80
N VAL A 247 7.91 33.85 15.29
CA VAL A 247 9.27 34.41 15.14
C VAL A 247 9.56 35.52 16.15
N GLY A 248 8.58 35.94 16.95
CA GLY A 248 8.76 36.98 17.97
C GLY A 248 9.86 36.62 18.94
N GLU A 249 10.87 37.48 18.99
CA GLU A 249 11.98 37.31 19.92
C GLU A 249 11.50 37.42 21.35
N LYS A 250 11.99 36.51 22.21
CA LYS A 250 11.86 36.68 23.66
C LYS A 250 12.45 38.04 24.05
N GLU A 251 11.74 38.81 24.87
CA GLU A 251 12.15 40.17 25.27
C GLU A 251 13.57 40.21 25.88
N ILE A 252 13.98 39.13 26.55
CA ILE A 252 15.35 38.95 27.07
C ILE A 252 16.39 38.93 25.94
N THR A 253 16.11 38.23 24.84
CA THR A 253 16.99 38.12 23.67
C THR A 253 17.09 39.46 22.93
N LYS A 254 15.97 40.16 22.82
CA LYS A 254 15.87 41.51 22.24
C LYS A 254 16.68 42.52 23.05
N ALA A 255 16.51 42.53 24.38
CA ALA A 255 17.28 43.39 25.29
C ALA A 255 18.79 43.08 25.23
N ARG A 256 19.18 41.80 25.24
CA ARG A 256 20.58 41.37 25.12
C ARG A 256 21.21 41.81 23.80
N ARG A 257 20.48 41.71 22.69
CA ARG A 257 20.96 42.19 21.38
C ARG A 257 21.15 43.70 21.35
N GLN A 258 20.21 44.46 21.90
CA GLN A 258 20.35 45.92 21.98
C GLN A 258 21.60 46.31 22.78
N ALA A 259 21.83 45.65 23.92
CA ALA A 259 23.03 45.86 24.73
C ALA A 259 24.32 45.51 23.96
N LEU A 260 24.35 44.37 23.25
CA LEU A 260 25.51 43.96 22.44
C LEU A 260 25.75 44.90 21.25
N LYS A 261 24.69 45.36 20.56
CA LYS A 261 24.80 46.34 19.47
C LYS A 261 25.41 47.65 19.98
N LYS A 262 24.91 48.16 21.12
CA LYS A 262 25.44 49.36 21.75
C LYS A 262 26.93 49.20 22.06
N ARG A 263 27.30 48.08 22.71
CA ARG A 263 28.70 47.78 23.05
C ARG A 263 29.60 47.63 21.82
N SER A 264 29.09 47.05 20.73
CA SER A 264 29.81 46.95 19.46
C SER A 264 30.07 48.32 18.81
N ILE A 265 29.09 49.22 18.85
CA ILE A 265 29.22 50.59 18.38
C ILE A 265 30.24 51.36 19.22
N ASP A 266 30.10 51.28 20.55
CA ASP A 266 31.01 51.94 21.49
C ASP A 266 32.46 51.45 21.29
N LEU A 267 32.66 50.14 21.12
CA LEU A 267 33.98 49.55 20.85
C LEU A 267 34.55 49.98 19.49
N LYS A 268 33.73 50.08 18.44
CA LYS A 268 34.20 50.58 17.12
C LYS A 268 34.61 52.05 17.21
N ALA A 269 33.83 52.88 17.89
CA ALA A 269 34.16 54.28 18.10
C ALA A 269 35.47 54.45 18.88
N ALA A 270 35.67 53.66 19.94
CA ALA A 270 36.92 53.64 20.69
C ALA A 270 38.12 53.19 19.83
N LEU A 271 37.92 52.22 18.94
CA LEU A 271 38.96 51.70 18.05
C LEU A 271 39.35 52.73 16.97
N ASP A 272 38.39 53.50 16.45
CA ASP A 272 38.66 54.59 15.50
C ASP A 272 39.37 55.79 16.15
N ILE A 273 39.14 56.04 17.45
CA ILE A 273 39.90 57.04 18.23
C ILE A 273 41.36 56.58 18.47
N LEU A 274 41.59 55.27 18.57
CA LEU A 274 42.91 54.68 18.83
C LEU A 274 43.75 54.43 17.56
N LYS A 275 43.18 54.61 16.36
CA LYS A 275 43.96 54.54 15.11
C LYS A 275 44.70 55.88 14.89
N PRO A 276 46.04 55.87 14.80
CA PRO A 276 46.86 57.09 14.65
C PRO A 276 46.70 57.74 13.28
#